data_AF-A0A430FTG0-F1
#
_entry.id   AF-A0A430FTG0-F1
#
_cell.length_a   1.000
_cell.length_b   1.000
_cell.length_c   1.000
_cell.angle_alpha   90.00
_cell.angle_beta   90.00
_cell.angle_gamma   90.00
#
_symmetry.space_group_name_H-M   'P 1'
#
loop_
_entity.id
_entity.type
_entity.pdbx_description
1 polymer ?
#
loop_
_entity_poly.entity_id
_entity_poly.type
_entity_poly.pdbx_seq_one_letter_code
_entity_poly.pdbx_strand_id
1 'polypeptide(L)'
;MLFASTYEVINGNGDTASRSFGWTISFELQQVEGLSPSQYAREIAQQNIAGHIDYAQAQQRIAEYHANHPYESAHRRADLVALRISEFLQTPTFAFAPKVLAVIHQLLFQDVLPHDQLGHWRQEDLLAPEQPRSGEAEPSTNFVPSPLIEPSLSSLFRQEKERQFSYFHEDKRAVAHQLCVFMSNIWRVHPFDEGNTCAIATFMITYFRHLGFTIHANAFAEHRQCLKEVLIQANAPTDLDSNIKSLEDFVGTVLF
;
A
#
# COMPACT_ATOMS: atom_id res chain seq x y z
N MET A 1 14.39 8.26 44.58
CA MET A 1 14.35 9.07 43.34
C MET A 1 13.62 8.25 42.30
N LEU A 2 12.36 8.56 42.03
CA LEU A 2 11.58 7.91 40.97
C LEU A 2 11.90 8.65 39.68
N PHE A 3 12.55 7.99 38.73
CA PHE A 3 12.69 8.52 37.38
C PHE A 3 11.30 8.48 36.73
N ALA A 4 10.64 9.63 36.65
CA ALA A 4 9.49 9.79 35.78
C ALA A 4 10.00 9.63 34.35
N SER A 5 9.58 8.57 33.65
CA SER A 5 9.90 8.42 32.25
C SER A 5 9.11 9.45 31.45
N THR A 6 9.79 10.45 30.91
CA THR A 6 9.22 11.45 30.00
C THR A 6 9.17 10.87 28.59
N TYR A 7 8.27 9.92 28.36
CA TYR A 7 7.95 9.50 26.99
C TYR A 7 7.13 10.60 26.32
N GLU A 8 7.60 11.11 25.18
CA GLU A 8 6.80 11.98 24.32
C GLU A 8 5.85 11.11 23.48
N VAL A 9 4.55 11.45 23.52
CA VAL A 9 3.57 10.83 22.63
C VAL A 9 3.77 11.41 21.24
N ILE A 10 4.10 10.54 20.30
CA ILE A 10 4.24 10.91 18.89
C ILE A 10 2.90 11.49 18.41
N ASN A 11 2.94 12.74 17.94
CA ASN A 11 1.80 13.37 17.28
C ASN A 11 1.69 12.82 15.85
N GLY A 12 0.74 11.91 15.62
CA GLY A 12 0.47 11.28 14.33
C GLY A 12 -0.24 12.18 13.29
N ASN A 13 -0.26 13.51 13.48
CA ASN A 13 -0.96 14.41 12.55
C ASN A 13 -0.06 14.88 11.39
N GLY A 14 1.25 14.74 11.49
CA GLY A 14 2.21 15.19 10.47
C GLY A 14 2.22 16.71 10.25
N ASP A 15 2.93 17.15 9.21
CA ASP A 15 2.97 18.53 8.74
C ASP A 15 2.23 18.70 7.41
N THR A 16 2.20 19.92 6.87
CA THR A 16 1.52 20.21 5.60
C THR A 16 2.07 19.37 4.43
N ALA A 17 3.39 19.20 4.35
CA ALA A 17 4.01 18.45 3.26
C ALA A 17 3.74 16.94 3.38
N SER A 18 3.87 16.38 4.58
CA SER A 18 3.64 14.95 4.83
C SER A 18 2.16 14.56 4.68
N ARG A 19 1.23 15.44 5.09
CA ARG A 19 -0.21 15.27 4.83
C ARG A 19 -0.54 15.40 3.35
N SER A 20 0.05 16.37 2.65
CA SER A 20 -0.15 16.52 1.20
C SER A 20 0.31 15.27 0.47
N PHE A 21 1.47 14.73 0.82
CA PHE A 21 1.94 13.46 0.29
C PHE A 21 0.95 12.32 0.58
N GLY A 22 0.53 12.17 1.84
CA GLY A 22 -0.36 11.09 2.29
C GLY A 22 -1.71 11.10 1.59
N TRP A 23 -2.32 12.27 1.42
CA TRP A 23 -3.60 12.40 0.70
C TRP A 23 -3.46 12.16 -0.81
N THR A 24 -2.41 12.69 -1.45
CA THR A 24 -2.19 12.48 -2.88
C THR A 24 -2.01 10.98 -3.18
N ILE A 25 -1.06 10.32 -2.51
CA ILE A 25 -0.73 8.93 -2.78
C ILE A 25 -1.90 7.99 -2.46
N SER A 26 -2.64 8.27 -1.39
CA SER A 26 -3.78 7.45 -0.97
C SER A 26 -4.94 7.52 -1.97
N PHE A 27 -5.22 8.71 -2.54
CA PHE A 27 -6.20 8.87 -3.61
C PHE A 27 -5.75 8.21 -4.93
N GLU A 28 -4.44 8.23 -5.23
CA GLU A 28 -3.91 7.51 -6.39
C GLU A 28 -4.09 6.01 -6.24
N LEU A 29 -3.79 5.44 -5.07
CA LEU A 29 -3.99 4.02 -4.78
C LEU A 29 -5.46 3.59 -4.94
N GLN A 30 -6.44 4.43 -4.56
CA GLN A 30 -7.86 4.11 -4.81
C GLN A 30 -8.16 4.00 -6.31
N GLN A 31 -7.56 4.87 -7.12
CA GLN A 31 -7.76 4.84 -8.57
C GLN A 31 -7.05 3.66 -9.25
N VAL A 32 -5.94 3.16 -8.68
CA VAL A 32 -5.32 1.89 -9.13
C VAL A 32 -6.33 0.74 -8.99
N GLU A 33 -7.09 0.72 -7.90
CA GLU A 33 -8.15 -0.25 -7.60
C GLU A 33 -9.45 0.01 -8.39
N GLY A 34 -9.47 0.97 -9.31
CA GLY A 34 -10.67 1.33 -10.09
C GLY A 34 -11.74 2.08 -9.28
N LEU A 35 -11.41 2.54 -8.07
CA LEU A 35 -12.27 3.31 -7.21
C LEU A 35 -12.00 4.81 -7.38
N SER A 36 -12.99 5.64 -7.08
CA SER A 36 -12.84 7.09 -7.15
C SER A 36 -13.17 7.71 -5.79
N PRO A 37 -12.27 8.51 -5.19
CA PRO A 37 -12.61 9.32 -4.02
C PRO A 37 -13.65 10.39 -4.37
N SER A 38 -14.58 10.65 -3.46
CA SER A 38 -15.62 11.67 -3.63
C SER A 38 -15.03 13.09 -3.67
N GLN A 39 -15.82 14.05 -4.17
CA GLN A 39 -15.45 15.46 -4.08
C GLN A 39 -15.34 15.90 -2.60
N TYR A 40 -16.24 15.43 -1.74
CA TYR A 40 -16.23 15.76 -0.32
C TYR A 40 -14.94 15.31 0.38
N ALA A 41 -14.46 14.09 0.10
CA ALA A 41 -13.18 13.63 0.66
C ALA A 41 -11.99 14.49 0.20
N ARG A 42 -12.00 15.01 -1.02
CA ARG A 42 -10.96 15.94 -1.51
C ARG A 42 -11.00 17.28 -0.78
N GLU A 43 -12.19 17.79 -0.46
CA GLU A 43 -12.36 19.01 0.34
C GLU A 43 -11.87 18.81 1.79
N ILE A 44 -12.19 17.66 2.39
CA ILE A 44 -11.67 17.26 3.70
C ILE A 44 -10.14 17.14 3.68
N ALA A 45 -9.57 16.54 2.65
CA ALA A 45 -8.12 16.44 2.47
C ALA A 45 -7.47 17.84 2.42
N GLN A 46 -8.02 18.79 1.67
CA GLN A 46 -7.51 20.17 1.61
C GLN A 46 -7.52 20.85 2.99
N GLN A 47 -8.61 20.69 3.75
CA GLN A 47 -8.70 21.23 5.11
C GLN A 47 -7.67 20.60 6.05
N ASN A 48 -7.49 19.27 5.96
CA ASN A 48 -6.49 18.57 6.76
C ASN A 48 -5.07 18.97 6.39
N ILE A 49 -4.73 19.03 5.09
CA ILE A 49 -3.41 19.48 4.60
C ILE A 49 -3.08 20.89 5.11
N ALA A 50 -4.05 21.80 5.05
CA ALA A 50 -3.90 23.17 5.54
C ALA A 50 -3.82 23.28 7.08
N GLY A 51 -4.06 22.20 7.81
CA GLY A 51 -4.04 22.18 9.28
C GLY A 51 -5.28 22.76 9.94
N HIS A 52 -6.38 22.96 9.20
CA HIS A 52 -7.66 23.38 9.77
C HIS A 52 -8.36 22.28 10.56
N ILE A 53 -8.09 21.02 10.22
CA ILE A 53 -8.59 19.84 10.92
C ILE A 53 -7.50 18.78 11.08
N ASP A 54 -7.58 17.98 12.14
CA ASP A 54 -6.78 16.77 12.31
C ASP A 54 -7.45 15.54 11.65
N TYR A 55 -6.77 14.38 11.70
CA TYR A 55 -7.30 13.13 11.13
C TYR A 55 -8.53 12.60 11.86
N ALA A 56 -8.66 12.81 13.16
CA ALA A 56 -9.85 12.39 13.92
C ALA A 56 -11.09 13.17 13.47
N GLN A 57 -10.95 14.48 13.28
CA GLN A 57 -12.00 15.33 12.72
C GLN A 57 -12.30 14.98 11.26
N ALA A 58 -11.29 14.66 10.45
CA ALA A 58 -11.49 14.19 9.08
C ALA A 58 -12.27 12.87 9.02
N GLN A 59 -11.92 11.90 9.88
CA GLN A 59 -12.62 10.61 10.05
C GLN A 59 -14.08 10.82 10.42
N GLN A 60 -14.36 11.66 11.41
CA GLN A 60 -15.72 11.95 11.84
C GLN A 60 -16.55 12.54 10.69
N ARG A 61 -16.02 13.54 9.99
CA ARG A 61 -16.73 14.23 8.91
C ARG A 61 -17.00 13.32 7.71
N ILE A 62 -16.02 12.50 7.30
CA ILE A 62 -16.22 11.54 6.20
C ILE A 62 -17.24 10.47 6.60
N ALA A 63 -17.20 9.97 7.84
CA ALA A 63 -18.19 9.01 8.32
C ALA A 63 -19.61 9.58 8.35
N GLU A 64 -19.78 10.80 8.86
CA GLU A 64 -21.07 11.52 8.88
C GLU A 64 -21.58 11.82 7.47
N TYR A 65 -20.70 12.18 6.53
CA TYR A 65 -21.08 12.38 5.12
C TYR A 65 -21.70 11.12 4.52
N HIS A 66 -21.06 9.96 4.68
CA HIS A 66 -21.58 8.70 4.14
C HIS A 66 -22.82 8.19 4.87
N ALA A 67 -22.98 8.49 6.16
CA ALA A 67 -24.20 8.18 6.90
C ALA A 67 -25.41 8.99 6.40
N ASN A 68 -25.20 10.27 6.06
CA ASN A 68 -26.27 11.17 5.59
C ASN A 68 -26.54 11.09 4.08
N HIS A 69 -25.62 10.52 3.30
CA HIS A 69 -25.74 10.39 1.85
C HIS A 69 -25.57 8.93 1.40
N PRO A 70 -26.52 8.03 1.71
CA PRO A 70 -26.40 6.60 1.38
C PRO A 70 -26.28 6.31 -0.14
N TYR A 71 -26.70 7.27 -0.98
CA TYR A 71 -26.54 7.20 -2.44
C TYR A 71 -25.10 7.42 -2.92
N GLU A 72 -24.20 7.93 -2.07
CA GLU A 72 -22.76 8.11 -2.35
C GLU A 72 -21.92 6.87 -1.97
N SER A 73 -22.58 5.74 -1.67
CA SER A 73 -21.95 4.50 -1.19
C SER A 73 -20.83 3.96 -2.09
N ALA A 74 -20.85 4.27 -3.39
CA ALA A 74 -19.79 3.92 -4.34
C ALA A 74 -18.43 4.54 -3.98
N HIS A 75 -18.41 5.70 -3.32
CA HIS A 75 -17.19 6.40 -2.91
C HIS A 75 -16.74 6.05 -1.49
N ARG A 76 -17.62 5.45 -0.67
CA ARG A 76 -17.39 5.22 0.76
C ARG A 76 -16.10 4.48 1.06
N ARG A 77 -15.82 3.39 0.33
CA ARG A 77 -14.58 2.63 0.47
C ARG A 77 -13.36 3.49 0.14
N ALA A 78 -13.40 4.18 -1.00
CA ALA A 78 -12.29 5.00 -1.46
C ALA A 78 -11.94 6.10 -0.44
N ASP A 79 -12.96 6.79 0.07
CA ASP A 79 -12.78 7.91 1.00
C ASP A 79 -12.18 7.45 2.34
N LEU A 80 -12.76 6.40 2.94
CA LEU A 80 -12.32 5.88 4.24
C LEU A 80 -10.93 5.26 4.16
N VAL A 81 -10.67 4.44 3.14
CA VAL A 81 -9.36 3.81 2.97
C VAL A 81 -8.30 4.86 2.66
N ALA A 82 -8.60 5.87 1.82
CA ALA A 82 -7.62 6.91 1.51
C ALA A 82 -7.23 7.74 2.74
N LEU A 83 -8.23 8.15 3.53
CA LEU A 83 -8.01 8.85 4.81
C LEU A 83 -7.07 8.06 5.72
N ARG A 84 -7.33 6.77 5.89
CA ARG A 84 -6.57 5.91 6.81
C ARG A 84 -5.16 5.60 6.32
N ILE A 85 -4.96 5.47 5.00
CA ILE A 85 -3.60 5.41 4.43
C ILE A 85 -2.87 6.72 4.75
N SER A 86 -3.51 7.86 4.48
CA SER A 86 -2.92 9.18 4.72
C SER A 86 -2.52 9.37 6.20
N GLU A 87 -3.39 8.97 7.12
CA GLU A 87 -3.13 8.98 8.57
C GLU A 87 -1.99 8.02 8.96
N PHE A 88 -2.05 6.76 8.52
CA PHE A 88 -1.05 5.76 8.84
C PHE A 88 0.36 6.22 8.43
N LEU A 89 0.48 6.88 7.27
CA LEU A 89 1.73 7.39 6.72
C LEU A 89 2.32 8.58 7.51
N GLN A 90 1.61 9.12 8.50
CA GLN A 90 2.16 10.11 9.43
C GLN A 90 2.86 9.46 10.64
N THR A 91 2.71 8.15 10.81
CA THR A 91 3.34 7.41 11.90
C THR A 91 4.84 7.25 11.62
N PRO A 92 5.75 7.71 12.51
CA PRO A 92 7.19 7.61 12.32
C PRO A 92 7.75 6.24 12.73
N THR A 93 6.97 5.40 13.42
CA THR A 93 7.41 4.08 13.84
C THR A 93 7.30 3.08 12.72
N PHE A 94 8.33 2.25 12.57
CA PHE A 94 8.37 1.18 11.58
C PHE A 94 8.66 -0.16 12.25
N ALA A 95 8.01 -1.21 11.76
CA ALA A 95 8.31 -2.59 12.10
C ALA A 95 8.36 -3.43 10.83
N PHE A 96 9.38 -4.27 10.71
CA PHE A 96 9.56 -5.16 9.57
C PHE A 96 9.16 -6.58 9.95
N ALA A 97 7.89 -6.94 9.73
CA ALA A 97 7.38 -8.29 9.94
C ALA A 97 6.13 -8.57 9.07
N PRO A 98 5.88 -9.83 8.66
CA PRO A 98 4.67 -10.19 7.92
C PRO A 98 3.38 -9.72 8.60
N LYS A 99 3.33 -9.80 9.93
CA LYS A 99 2.16 -9.40 10.72
C LYS A 99 1.79 -7.93 10.57
N VAL A 100 2.74 -7.07 10.17
CA VAL A 100 2.47 -5.65 9.92
C VAL A 100 1.53 -5.47 8.73
N LEU A 101 1.59 -6.34 7.71
CA LEU A 101 0.63 -6.33 6.60
C LEU A 101 -0.81 -6.56 7.11
N ALA A 102 -1.00 -7.52 8.01
CA ALA A 102 -2.31 -7.80 8.62
C ALA A 102 -2.83 -6.63 9.45
N VAL A 103 -1.95 -5.99 10.23
CA VAL A 103 -2.31 -4.81 11.05
C VAL A 103 -2.71 -3.62 10.16
N ILE A 104 -1.92 -3.35 9.11
CA ILE A 104 -2.24 -2.31 8.12
C ILE A 104 -3.60 -2.63 7.49
N HIS A 105 -3.79 -3.85 7.00
CA HIS A 105 -5.04 -4.24 6.36
C HIS A 105 -6.25 -4.05 7.28
N GLN A 106 -6.18 -4.54 8.53
CA GLN A 106 -7.24 -4.36 9.51
C GLN A 106 -7.57 -2.88 9.73
N LEU A 107 -6.55 -2.03 9.89
CA LEU A 107 -6.72 -0.59 10.10
C LEU A 107 -7.39 0.06 8.89
N LEU A 108 -6.86 -0.18 7.68
CA LEU A 108 -7.35 0.45 6.45
C LEU A 108 -8.80 0.08 6.15
N PHE A 109 -9.17 -1.18 6.35
CA PHE A 109 -10.45 -1.72 5.89
C PHE A 109 -11.51 -1.88 6.99
N GLN A 110 -11.24 -1.43 8.22
CA GLN A 110 -12.22 -1.42 9.31
C GLN A 110 -13.54 -0.75 8.87
N ASP A 111 -14.70 -1.32 9.17
CA ASP A 111 -16.01 -0.78 8.75
C ASP A 111 -16.21 -0.64 7.22
N VAL A 112 -15.32 -1.24 6.42
CA VAL A 112 -15.38 -1.29 4.94
C VAL A 112 -15.51 -2.73 4.46
N LEU A 113 -14.73 -3.65 5.02
CA LEU A 113 -14.82 -5.09 4.75
C LEU A 113 -15.48 -5.84 5.92
N PRO A 114 -15.99 -7.07 5.68
CA PRO A 114 -16.46 -7.97 6.74
C PRO A 114 -15.43 -8.20 7.84
N HIS A 115 -15.88 -8.25 9.09
CA HIS A 115 -15.01 -8.34 10.26
C HIS A 115 -14.10 -9.59 10.26
N ASP A 116 -14.59 -10.71 9.74
CA ASP A 116 -13.85 -11.96 9.58
C ASP A 116 -12.73 -11.88 8.52
N GLN A 117 -12.75 -10.91 7.63
CA GLN A 117 -11.68 -10.66 6.64
C GLN A 117 -10.63 -9.66 7.14
N LEU A 118 -10.90 -8.88 8.19
CA LEU A 118 -10.02 -7.79 8.62
C LEU A 118 -8.70 -8.29 9.20
N GLY A 119 -7.65 -8.27 8.37
CA GLY A 119 -6.29 -8.61 8.80
C GLY A 119 -6.07 -10.12 8.92
N HIS A 120 -6.99 -10.92 8.38
CA HIS A 120 -6.85 -12.37 8.29
C HIS A 120 -6.39 -12.75 6.89
N TRP A 121 -5.51 -13.74 6.82
CA TRP A 121 -5.16 -14.33 5.53
C TRP A 121 -6.36 -15.04 4.93
N ARG A 122 -6.54 -14.94 3.61
CA ARG A 122 -7.60 -15.67 2.92
C ARG A 122 -7.47 -17.17 3.15
N GLN A 123 -8.60 -17.84 3.22
CA GLN A 123 -8.67 -19.30 3.41
C GLN A 123 -8.92 -20.05 2.10
N GLU A 124 -9.37 -19.35 1.07
CA GLU A 124 -9.68 -19.91 -0.25
C GLU A 124 -8.60 -19.55 -1.27
N ASP A 125 -8.45 -20.39 -2.30
CA ASP A 125 -7.57 -20.12 -3.43
C ASP A 125 -8.23 -19.12 -4.39
N LEU A 126 -7.45 -18.12 -4.82
CA LEU A 126 -7.88 -17.10 -5.77
C LEU A 126 -7.11 -17.23 -7.07
N LEU A 127 -7.81 -17.00 -8.18
CA LEU A 127 -7.21 -16.85 -9.50
C LEU A 127 -7.01 -15.37 -9.80
N ALA A 128 -5.88 -15.01 -10.40
CA ALA A 128 -5.76 -13.69 -11.00
C ALA A 128 -6.81 -13.56 -12.12
N PRO A 129 -7.53 -12.43 -12.22
CA PRO A 129 -8.48 -12.23 -13.32
C PRO A 129 -7.76 -12.33 -14.65
N GLU A 130 -8.34 -13.05 -15.62
CA GLU A 130 -7.82 -13.12 -16.98
C GLU A 130 -7.75 -11.70 -17.56
N GLN A 131 -6.55 -11.19 -17.83
CA GLN A 131 -6.40 -9.98 -18.65
C GLN A 131 -6.12 -10.41 -20.09
N PRO A 132 -7.05 -10.20 -21.02
CA PRO A 132 -6.74 -10.40 -22.43
C PRO A 132 -5.79 -9.28 -22.88
N ARG A 133 -4.52 -9.62 -23.12
CA ARG A 133 -3.77 -8.92 -24.16
C ARG A 133 -4.35 -9.37 -25.50
N SER A 134 -4.64 -8.40 -26.35
CA SER A 134 -4.99 -8.55 -27.77
C SER A 134 -4.86 -9.98 -28.34
N GLY A 135 -5.93 -10.77 -28.25
CA GLY A 135 -6.13 -11.98 -29.03
C GLY A 135 -5.59 -13.31 -28.50
N GLU A 136 -4.86 -13.35 -27.39
CA GLU A 136 -4.33 -14.61 -26.83
C GLU A 136 -4.72 -14.78 -25.36
N ALA A 137 -5.32 -15.92 -25.03
CA ALA A 137 -5.65 -16.29 -23.67
C ALA A 137 -4.36 -16.70 -22.94
N GLU A 138 -3.83 -15.81 -22.10
CA GLU A 138 -2.75 -16.11 -21.17
C GLU A 138 -3.28 -17.02 -20.04
N PRO A 139 -2.51 -18.03 -19.58
CA PRO A 139 -2.90 -18.85 -18.46
C PRO A 139 -3.06 -17.98 -17.20
N SER A 140 -4.22 -18.11 -16.53
CA SER A 140 -4.48 -17.50 -15.23
C SER A 140 -3.27 -17.71 -14.31
N THR A 141 -2.59 -16.64 -13.90
CA THR A 141 -1.54 -16.81 -12.89
C THR A 141 -2.20 -17.14 -11.56
N ASN A 142 -1.86 -18.31 -11.02
CA ASN A 142 -2.32 -18.71 -9.70
C ASN A 142 -1.58 -17.88 -8.66
N PHE A 143 -2.32 -17.23 -7.75
CA PHE A 143 -1.74 -16.75 -6.51
C PHE A 143 -1.25 -17.94 -5.67
N VAL A 144 -0.40 -17.67 -4.69
CA VAL A 144 0.10 -18.73 -3.78
C VAL A 144 -1.08 -19.45 -3.11
N PRO A 145 -1.12 -20.80 -3.04
CA PRO A 145 -2.21 -21.50 -2.37
C PRO A 145 -2.42 -21.00 -0.93
N SER A 146 -3.67 -20.90 -0.47
CA SER A 146 -4.03 -20.33 0.83
C SER A 146 -3.27 -20.95 2.02
N PRO A 147 -3.00 -22.27 2.08
CA PRO A 147 -2.25 -22.86 3.21
C PRO A 147 -0.77 -22.46 3.23
N LEU A 148 -0.27 -21.88 2.13
CA LEU A 148 1.13 -21.47 1.96
C LEU A 148 1.35 -19.97 2.16
N ILE A 149 0.32 -19.16 2.41
CA ILE A 149 0.46 -17.71 2.58
C ILE A 149 1.45 -17.35 3.70
N GLU A 150 1.21 -17.83 4.92
CA GLU A 150 2.06 -17.57 6.09
C GLU A 150 3.52 -18.03 5.88
N PRO A 151 3.81 -19.29 5.46
CA PRO A 151 5.18 -19.70 5.23
C PRO A 151 5.85 -18.95 4.06
N SER A 152 5.12 -18.59 3.01
CA SER A 152 5.64 -17.78 1.91
C SER A 152 6.03 -16.38 2.37
N LEU A 153 5.15 -15.66 3.09
CA LEU A 153 5.48 -14.34 3.65
C LEU A 153 6.64 -14.42 4.63
N SER A 154 6.64 -15.42 5.52
CA SER A 154 7.73 -15.64 6.49
C SER A 154 9.08 -15.84 5.81
N SER A 155 9.10 -16.61 4.71
CA SER A 155 10.30 -16.82 3.90
C SER A 155 10.76 -15.53 3.21
N LEU A 156 9.84 -14.81 2.55
CA LEU A 156 10.13 -13.56 1.85
C LEU A 156 10.71 -12.49 2.80
N PHE A 157 10.07 -12.27 3.95
CA PHE A 157 10.55 -11.30 4.93
C PHE A 157 11.90 -11.72 5.53
N ARG A 158 12.14 -13.02 5.73
CA ARG A 158 13.45 -13.48 6.21
C ARG A 158 14.55 -13.19 5.19
N GLN A 159 14.33 -13.56 3.92
CA GLN A 159 15.30 -13.32 2.85
C GLN A 159 15.58 -11.83 2.67
N GLU A 160 14.53 -11.00 2.73
CA GLU A 160 14.69 -9.55 2.63
C GLU A 160 15.47 -8.97 3.81
N LYS A 161 15.20 -9.45 5.03
CA LYS A 161 15.97 -9.06 6.22
C LYS A 161 17.45 -9.44 6.11
N GLU A 162 17.76 -10.60 5.54
CA GLU A 162 19.14 -11.01 5.27
C GLU A 162 19.80 -10.12 4.20
N ARG A 163 19.04 -9.63 3.21
CA ARG A 163 19.52 -8.69 2.18
C ARG A 163 19.75 -7.28 2.71
N GLN A 164 19.00 -6.83 3.71
CA GLN A 164 19.20 -5.49 4.30
C GLN A 164 20.64 -5.23 4.75
N PHE A 165 21.40 -6.28 5.12
CA PHE A 165 22.80 -6.16 5.48
C PHE A 165 23.70 -5.75 4.30
N SER A 166 23.33 -6.06 3.06
CA SER A 166 24.11 -5.68 1.87
C SER A 166 23.77 -4.30 1.31
N TYR A 167 22.61 -3.72 1.66
CA TYR A 167 22.14 -2.45 1.10
C TYR A 167 23.09 -1.28 1.33
N PHE A 168 23.85 -1.28 2.43
CA PHE A 168 24.86 -0.25 2.71
C PHE A 168 26.05 -0.25 1.74
N HIS A 169 26.21 -1.31 0.95
CA HIS A 169 27.31 -1.49 0.00
C HIS A 169 26.83 -1.51 -1.47
N GLU A 170 25.53 -1.34 -1.69
CA GLU A 170 24.90 -1.37 -3.02
C GLU A 170 24.54 0.04 -3.50
N ASP A 171 24.47 0.20 -4.82
CA ASP A 171 23.94 1.43 -5.42
C ASP A 171 22.44 1.59 -5.13
N LYS A 172 21.98 2.83 -4.94
CA LYS A 172 20.57 3.10 -4.58
C LYS A 172 19.57 2.55 -5.61
N ARG A 173 19.92 2.54 -6.90
CA ARG A 173 19.05 1.96 -7.96
C ARG A 173 18.98 0.44 -7.84
N ALA A 174 20.09 -0.21 -7.47
CA ALA A 174 20.11 -1.65 -7.24
C ALA A 174 19.24 -2.03 -6.03
N VAL A 175 19.38 -1.30 -4.91
CA VAL A 175 18.52 -1.50 -3.72
C VAL A 175 17.05 -1.29 -4.07
N ALA A 176 16.73 -0.21 -4.79
CA ALA A 176 15.38 0.07 -5.24
C ALA A 176 14.79 -1.05 -6.12
N HIS A 177 15.57 -1.59 -7.05
CA HIS A 177 15.17 -2.74 -7.86
C HIS A 177 14.84 -3.95 -6.97
N GLN A 178 15.70 -4.28 -5.99
CA GLN A 178 15.42 -5.39 -5.06
C GLN A 178 14.14 -5.17 -4.25
N LEU A 179 13.89 -3.95 -3.77
CA LEU A 179 12.68 -3.61 -3.04
C LEU A 179 11.42 -3.76 -3.89
N CYS A 180 11.50 -3.45 -5.18
CA CYS A 180 10.39 -3.66 -6.10
C CYS A 180 10.17 -5.14 -6.39
N VAL A 181 11.23 -5.95 -6.51
CA VAL A 181 11.12 -7.42 -6.55
C VAL A 181 10.45 -7.97 -5.29
N PHE A 182 10.83 -7.47 -4.11
CA PHE A 182 10.22 -7.85 -2.84
C PHE A 182 8.73 -7.52 -2.78
N MET A 183 8.35 -6.29 -3.20
CA MET A 183 6.95 -5.88 -3.32
C MET A 183 6.15 -6.80 -4.24
N SER A 184 6.66 -7.10 -5.44
CA SER A 184 6.00 -7.99 -6.39
C SER A 184 5.84 -9.41 -5.85
N ASN A 185 6.84 -9.91 -5.12
CA ASN A 185 6.76 -11.22 -4.49
C ASN A 185 5.69 -11.27 -3.39
N ILE A 186 5.55 -10.23 -2.56
CA ILE A 186 4.45 -10.15 -1.58
C ILE A 186 3.11 -10.10 -2.31
N TRP A 187 3.00 -9.32 -3.38
CA TRP A 187 1.75 -9.20 -4.13
C TRP A 187 1.32 -10.53 -4.78
N ARG A 188 2.27 -11.34 -5.26
CA ARG A 188 2.00 -12.70 -5.76
C ARG A 188 1.48 -13.65 -4.69
N VAL A 189 1.85 -13.45 -3.42
CA VAL A 189 1.24 -14.22 -2.32
C VAL A 189 -0.26 -13.91 -2.23
N HIS A 190 -0.63 -12.65 -2.50
CA HIS A 190 -2.01 -12.16 -2.47
C HIS A 190 -2.73 -12.58 -1.18
N PRO A 191 -2.22 -12.14 -0.01
CA PRO A 191 -2.57 -12.74 1.28
C PRO A 191 -4.01 -12.50 1.74
N PHE A 192 -4.71 -11.47 1.25
CA PHE A 192 -6.08 -11.12 1.64
C PHE A 192 -7.09 -11.42 0.52
N ASP A 193 -8.38 -11.52 0.86
CA ASP A 193 -9.45 -11.64 -0.15
C ASP A 193 -9.58 -10.36 -0.99
N GLU A 194 -9.42 -9.20 -0.36
CA GLU A 194 -9.48 -7.89 -0.99
C GLU A 194 -8.46 -6.94 -0.37
N GLY A 195 -8.13 -5.83 -1.05
CA GLY A 195 -7.34 -4.76 -0.43
C GLY A 195 -5.82 -5.00 -0.38
N ASN A 196 -5.33 -6.05 -1.04
CA ASN A 196 -3.90 -6.40 -1.13
C ASN A 196 -3.04 -5.22 -1.60
N THR A 197 -3.42 -4.55 -2.70
CA THR A 197 -2.65 -3.43 -3.26
C THR A 197 -2.46 -2.31 -2.24
N CYS A 198 -3.52 -1.88 -1.56
CA CYS A 198 -3.46 -0.81 -0.56
C CYS A 198 -2.60 -1.21 0.64
N ALA A 199 -2.77 -2.42 1.18
CA ALA A 199 -2.01 -2.87 2.34
C ALA A 199 -0.51 -3.03 2.03
N ILE A 200 -0.18 -3.64 0.89
CA ILE A 200 1.21 -3.85 0.45
C ILE A 200 1.87 -2.52 0.09
N ALA A 201 1.21 -1.65 -0.67
CA ALA A 201 1.78 -0.35 -1.02
C ALA A 201 2.03 0.51 0.22
N THR A 202 1.10 0.54 1.17
CA THR A 202 1.26 1.27 2.44
C THR A 202 2.45 0.75 3.24
N PHE A 203 2.59 -0.57 3.36
CA PHE A 203 3.75 -1.19 3.98
C PHE A 203 5.05 -0.81 3.27
N MET A 204 5.10 -0.94 1.93
CA MET A 204 6.29 -0.61 1.15
C MET A 204 6.68 0.85 1.26
N ILE A 205 5.73 1.80 1.26
CA ILE A 205 6.02 3.23 1.46
C ILE A 205 6.72 3.45 2.81
N THR A 206 6.23 2.82 3.88
CA THR A 206 6.89 2.93 5.20
C THR A 206 8.27 2.27 5.21
N TYR A 207 8.44 1.17 4.48
CA TYR A 207 9.71 0.46 4.38
C TYR A 207 10.76 1.25 3.57
N PHE A 208 10.38 1.80 2.42
CA PHE A 208 11.23 2.70 1.63
C PHE A 208 11.72 3.89 2.45
N ARG A 209 10.81 4.54 3.18
CA ARG A 209 11.15 5.65 4.09
C ARG A 209 12.10 5.21 5.20
N HIS A 210 11.89 4.03 5.78
CA HIS A 210 12.78 3.48 6.80
C HIS A 210 14.21 3.26 6.29
N LEU A 211 14.35 2.87 5.01
CA LEU A 211 15.64 2.73 4.34
C LEU A 211 16.23 4.07 3.84
N GLY A 212 15.55 5.19 4.08
CA GLY A 212 16.02 6.53 3.73
C GLY A 212 15.71 6.97 2.30
N PHE A 213 14.80 6.29 1.59
CA PHE A 213 14.30 6.74 0.30
C PHE A 213 13.25 7.85 0.47
N THR A 214 13.31 8.82 -0.45
CA THR A 214 12.24 9.79 -0.65
C THR A 214 11.32 9.25 -1.73
N ILE A 215 10.02 9.22 -1.45
CA ILE A 215 9.02 8.78 -2.43
C ILE A 215 8.31 10.02 -2.98
N HIS A 216 8.13 10.07 -4.29
CA HIS A 216 7.39 11.14 -4.95
C HIS A 216 5.87 10.92 -4.87
N ALA A 217 5.10 11.98 -4.63
CA ALA A 217 3.66 11.86 -4.36
C ALA A 217 2.83 11.40 -5.58
N ASN A 218 3.33 11.65 -6.79
CA ASN A 218 2.77 11.30 -8.10
C ASN A 218 3.29 9.96 -8.65
N ALA A 219 4.10 9.24 -7.88
CA ALA A 219 4.77 8.02 -8.31
C ALA A 219 3.82 6.91 -8.81
N PHE A 220 2.56 6.91 -8.34
CA PHE A 220 1.58 5.87 -8.68
C PHE A 220 0.67 6.30 -9.84
N ALA A 221 0.34 7.58 -9.98
CA ALA A 221 -0.45 8.10 -11.09
C ALA A 221 0.27 8.01 -12.44
N GLU A 222 1.56 8.33 -12.48
CA GLU A 222 2.35 8.35 -13.73
C GLU A 222 2.62 6.95 -14.29
N HIS A 223 2.50 5.93 -13.43
CA HIS A 223 2.89 4.55 -13.75
C HIS A 223 1.86 3.52 -13.30
N ARG A 224 0.57 3.88 -13.19
CA ARG A 224 -0.52 2.95 -12.81
C ARG A 224 -0.53 1.67 -13.66
N GLN A 225 -0.30 1.82 -14.96
CA GLN A 225 -0.21 0.71 -15.89
C GLN A 225 1.07 -0.10 -15.65
N CYS A 226 2.20 0.55 -15.37
CA CYS A 226 3.47 -0.10 -15.07
C CYS A 226 3.46 -0.82 -13.70
N LEU A 227 2.85 -0.28 -12.64
CA LEU A 227 2.65 -1.00 -11.38
C LEU A 227 1.79 -2.25 -11.62
N LYS A 228 0.67 -2.12 -12.34
CA LYS A 228 -0.15 -3.28 -12.70
C LYS A 228 0.63 -4.28 -13.56
N GLU A 229 1.39 -3.80 -14.54
CA GLU A 229 2.20 -4.63 -15.43
C GLU A 229 3.31 -5.34 -14.67
N VAL A 230 4.10 -4.67 -13.83
CA VAL A 230 5.12 -5.26 -12.95
C VAL A 230 4.53 -6.33 -12.03
N LEU A 231 3.35 -6.07 -11.46
CA LEU A 231 2.65 -7.00 -10.58
C LEU A 231 2.09 -8.22 -11.36
N ILE A 232 1.61 -8.03 -12.59
CA ILE A 232 1.14 -9.08 -13.51
C ILE A 232 2.32 -9.84 -14.16
N GLN A 233 3.44 -9.19 -14.38
CA GLN A 233 4.61 -9.71 -15.08
C GLN A 233 5.52 -10.54 -14.18
N ALA A 234 5.62 -10.20 -12.89
CA ALA A 234 6.22 -11.06 -11.86
C ALA A 234 5.52 -12.43 -11.72
N ASN A 235 4.38 -12.57 -12.39
CA ASN A 235 3.49 -13.70 -12.42
C ASN A 235 3.54 -14.48 -13.76
N ALA A 236 4.11 -13.91 -14.83
CA ALA A 236 4.28 -14.59 -16.11
C ALA A 236 5.64 -15.31 -16.18
N PRO A 237 5.69 -16.61 -16.55
CA PRO A 237 6.94 -17.38 -16.60
C PRO A 237 7.89 -17.03 -17.77
N THR A 238 7.58 -16.06 -18.63
CA THR A 238 8.08 -16.09 -20.01
C THR A 238 8.85 -14.86 -20.53
N ASP A 239 9.06 -13.78 -19.77
CA ASP A 239 9.88 -12.67 -20.29
C ASP A 239 10.59 -11.85 -19.19
N LEU A 240 11.80 -12.28 -18.82
CA LEU A 240 12.59 -11.66 -17.76
C LEU A 240 13.05 -10.23 -18.11
N ASP A 241 13.27 -9.93 -19.39
CA ASP A 241 13.86 -8.66 -19.85
C ASP A 241 12.83 -7.52 -19.86
N SER A 242 11.57 -7.79 -20.24
CA SER A 242 10.50 -6.79 -20.14
C SER A 242 10.11 -6.50 -18.69
N ASN A 243 10.18 -7.51 -17.82
CA ASN A 243 9.92 -7.38 -16.39
C ASN A 243 10.93 -6.47 -15.69
N ILE A 244 12.23 -6.61 -16.02
CA ILE A 244 13.30 -5.78 -15.47
C ILE A 244 13.14 -4.32 -15.93
N LYS A 245 12.78 -4.08 -17.20
CA LYS A 245 12.62 -2.72 -17.72
C LYS A 245 11.46 -1.96 -17.06
N SER A 246 10.28 -2.58 -16.94
CA SER A 246 9.14 -1.96 -16.25
C SER A 246 9.44 -1.69 -14.77
N LEU A 247 10.19 -2.58 -14.12
CA LEU A 247 10.63 -2.40 -12.74
C LEU A 247 11.64 -1.25 -12.59
N GLU A 248 12.58 -1.13 -13.52
CA GLU A 248 13.57 -0.04 -13.54
C GLU A 248 12.94 1.32 -13.81
N ASP A 249 11.95 1.39 -14.70
CA ASP A 249 11.18 2.62 -14.98
C ASP A 249 10.37 3.03 -13.74
N PHE A 250 9.73 2.06 -13.04
CA PHE A 250 9.04 2.30 -11.78
C PHE A 250 10.00 2.79 -10.67
N VAL A 251 11.16 2.13 -10.52
CA VAL A 251 12.21 2.53 -9.58
C VAL A 251 12.70 3.95 -9.86
N GLY A 252 12.91 4.29 -11.13
CA GLY A 252 13.30 5.63 -11.57
C GLY A 252 12.32 6.68 -11.08
N THR A 253 11.03 6.53 -11.38
CA THR A 253 10.03 7.57 -11.08
C THR A 253 9.59 7.61 -9.61
N VAL A 254 9.58 6.46 -8.92
CA VAL A 254 9.10 6.40 -7.54
C VAL A 254 10.12 6.98 -6.56
N LEU A 255 11.43 6.84 -6.87
CA LEU A 255 12.51 7.03 -5.91
C LEU A 255 13.59 8.04 -6.35
N PHE A 256 13.59 8.50 -7.60
CA PHE A 256 14.59 9.42 -8.16
C PHE A 256 13.96 10.52 -9.02
#